data_AF-A0A560IC29-F1
#
_entry.id   AF-A0A560IC29-F1
#
_cell.length_a   1.000
_cell.length_b   1.000
_cell.length_c   1.000
_cell.angle_alpha   90.00
_cell.angle_beta   90.00
_cell.angle_gamma   90.00
#
_symmetry.space_group_name_H-M   'P 1'
#
loop_
_entity.id
_entity.type
_entity.pdbx_description
1 polymer ?
#
loop_
_entity_poly.entity_id
_entity_poly.type
_entity_poly.pdbx_seq_one_letter_code
_entity_poly.pdbx_strand_id
1 'polypeptide(L)'
;MRIGSFPVRALAHMQIMTDLTPAPLTAEDFSSEATAIQAMAIQAIDRLARAGLRPTRQRVALAKLLFDGHDRHVTAEQLHGEASTADMRVSLATVYNTLHQFTEAGLLREVVVEAGRSYFDTNVSDHHHFFFEGNGHLIDIPGDALAVSGLPDAPAGTRVARVDVIIRLSDGN
;
A
#
# COMPACT_ATOMS: atom_id res chain seq x y z
N MET A 1 20.56 53.47 -55.29
CA MET A 1 19.25 52.93 -54.85
C MET A 1 19.40 52.70 -53.34
N ARG A 2 19.19 53.66 -52.42
CA ARG A 2 17.92 54.33 -52.01
C ARG A 2 16.80 53.27 -51.97
N ILE A 3 16.09 52.93 -50.89
CA ILE A 3 15.60 53.67 -49.70
C ILE A 3 15.20 52.58 -48.65
N GLY A 4 15.59 52.67 -47.38
CA GLY A 4 14.68 53.06 -46.28
C GLY A 4 14.55 51.98 -45.19
N SER A 5 13.87 52.21 -44.06
CA SER A 5 14.29 52.97 -42.87
C SER A 5 13.44 52.49 -41.67
N PHE A 6 14.05 52.40 -40.48
CA PHE A 6 13.45 52.38 -39.12
C PHE A 6 12.55 51.18 -38.68
N PRO A 7 12.32 50.94 -37.36
CA PRO A 7 13.01 51.40 -36.14
C PRO A 7 13.38 50.28 -35.12
N VAL A 8 14.11 50.71 -34.09
CA VAL A 8 14.42 50.04 -32.81
C VAL A 8 13.14 49.77 -32.00
N ARG A 9 13.01 48.56 -31.43
CA ARG A 9 12.34 48.37 -30.13
C ARG A 9 12.79 47.06 -29.46
N ALA A 10 13.66 47.22 -28.46
CA ALA A 10 13.77 46.28 -27.37
C ALA A 10 12.47 46.32 -26.56
N LEU A 11 11.91 45.15 -26.23
CA LEU A 11 11.13 44.93 -25.00
C LEU A 11 10.90 43.43 -24.84
N ALA A 12 11.45 42.93 -23.73
CA ALA A 12 11.36 41.56 -23.26
C ALA A 12 9.92 41.03 -23.31
N HIS A 13 9.74 39.89 -23.97
CA HIS A 13 8.54 39.07 -23.87
C HIS A 13 8.95 37.69 -23.37
N MET A 14 8.92 37.51 -22.06
CA MET A 14 8.37 36.29 -21.47
C MET A 14 7.86 36.65 -20.08
N GLN A 15 6.60 37.07 -20.04
CA GLN A 15 5.87 37.34 -18.82
C GLN A 15 5.61 36.02 -18.06
N ILE A 16 6.04 36.02 -16.80
CA ILE A 16 5.28 35.53 -15.64
C ILE A 16 5.00 34.01 -15.62
N MET A 17 5.95 33.23 -15.05
CA MET A 17 5.55 32.09 -14.22
C MET A 17 4.95 32.69 -12.95
N THR A 18 3.62 32.77 -12.89
CA THR A 18 2.90 33.11 -11.67
C THR A 18 3.24 32.06 -10.61
N ASP A 19 3.72 32.54 -9.47
CA ASP A 19 3.57 31.85 -8.19
C ASP A 19 2.20 31.19 -8.10
N LEU A 20 2.16 29.86 -8.16
CA LEU A 20 1.07 29.10 -7.57
C LEU A 20 1.32 29.09 -6.07
N THR A 21 1.08 30.23 -5.42
CA THR A 21 0.78 30.17 -3.99
C THR A 21 -0.50 29.34 -3.89
N PRO A 22 -0.51 28.17 -3.22
CA PRO A 22 -1.75 27.43 -3.06
C PRO A 22 -2.76 28.35 -2.39
N ALA A 23 -3.98 28.40 -2.94
CA ALA A 23 -5.07 29.16 -2.34
C ALA A 23 -5.17 28.76 -0.86
N PRO A 24 -5.34 29.71 0.07
CA PRO A 24 -5.43 29.39 1.49
C PRO A 24 -6.62 28.44 1.69
N LEU A 25 -6.33 27.26 2.26
CA LEU A 25 -7.34 26.27 2.63
C LEU A 25 -8.43 26.95 3.46
N THR A 26 -9.69 26.71 3.11
CA THR A 26 -10.83 27.35 3.77
C THR A 26 -11.21 26.58 5.04
N ALA A 27 -11.94 27.21 5.96
CA ALA A 27 -12.38 26.57 7.21
C ALA A 27 -13.25 25.31 6.96
N GLU A 28 -13.92 25.23 5.82
CA GLU A 28 -14.69 24.05 5.41
C GLU A 28 -13.79 22.88 4.98
N ASP A 29 -12.65 23.18 4.33
CA ASP A 29 -11.66 22.16 3.93
C ASP A 29 -11.04 21.49 5.16
N PHE A 30 -10.68 22.27 6.19
CA PHE A 30 -10.15 21.74 7.46
C PHE A 30 -11.17 20.90 8.21
N SER A 31 -12.46 21.27 8.16
CA SER A 31 -13.54 20.51 8.81
C SER A 31 -13.79 19.18 8.10
N SER A 32 -13.70 19.16 6.77
CA SER A 32 -13.81 17.94 5.96
C SER A 32 -12.66 16.97 6.24
N GLU A 33 -11.42 17.47 6.21
CA GLU A 33 -10.21 16.67 6.44
C GLU A 33 -10.16 16.09 7.86
N ALA A 34 -10.48 16.89 8.89
CA ALA A 34 -10.57 16.42 10.26
C ALA A 34 -11.62 15.32 10.45
N THR A 35 -12.75 15.43 9.75
CA THR A 35 -13.82 14.43 9.78
C THR A 35 -13.36 13.12 9.13
N ALA A 36 -12.65 13.19 8.00
CA ALA A 36 -12.08 12.01 7.34
C ALA A 36 -11.04 11.30 8.23
N ILE A 37 -10.11 12.05 8.83
CA ILE A 37 -9.08 11.51 9.74
C ILE A 37 -9.72 10.78 10.94
N GLN A 38 -10.79 11.37 11.49
CA GLN A 38 -11.54 10.78 12.60
C GLN A 38 -12.27 9.51 12.18
N ALA A 39 -12.92 9.51 11.00
CA ALA A 39 -13.63 8.34 10.47
C ALA A 39 -12.67 7.16 10.25
N MET A 40 -11.49 7.40 9.68
CA MET A 40 -10.46 6.37 9.48
C MET A 40 -9.97 5.79 10.81
N ALA A 41 -9.78 6.63 11.83
CA ALA A 41 -9.39 6.15 13.15
C ALA A 41 -10.46 5.24 13.76
N ILE A 42 -11.73 5.59 13.63
CA ILE A 42 -12.87 4.77 14.09
C ILE A 42 -12.90 3.43 13.34
N GLN A 43 -12.73 3.44 12.01
CA GLN A 43 -12.69 2.22 11.20
C GLN A 43 -11.54 1.28 11.59
N ALA A 44 -10.35 1.83 11.84
CA ALA A 44 -9.20 1.05 12.29
C ALA A 44 -9.44 0.43 13.68
N ILE A 45 -10.00 1.20 14.62
CA ILE A 45 -10.35 0.70 15.97
C ILE A 45 -11.38 -0.43 15.88
N ASP A 46 -12.44 -0.24 15.09
CA ASP A 46 -13.49 -1.24 14.88
C ASP A 46 -12.94 -2.52 14.24
N ARG A 47 -12.10 -2.39 13.21
CA ARG A 47 -11.44 -3.53 12.55
C ARG A 47 -10.61 -4.35 13.53
N LEU A 48 -9.80 -3.68 14.35
CA LEU A 48 -8.99 -4.35 15.39
C LEU A 48 -9.87 -5.03 16.44
N ALA A 49 -10.92 -4.34 16.91
CA ALA A 49 -11.83 -4.89 17.91
C ALA A 49 -12.58 -6.13 17.40
N ARG A 50 -13.07 -6.10 16.16
CA ARG A 50 -13.73 -7.25 15.51
C ARG A 50 -12.79 -8.44 15.31
N ALA A 51 -11.50 -8.18 15.11
CA ALA A 51 -10.47 -9.21 15.04
C ALA A 51 -9.96 -9.68 16.43
N GLY A 52 -10.56 -9.21 17.53
CA GLY A 52 -10.15 -9.57 18.89
C GLY A 52 -8.84 -8.93 19.36
N LEU A 53 -8.31 -7.97 18.61
CA LEU A 53 -7.09 -7.26 18.96
C LEU A 53 -7.39 -6.00 19.77
N ARG A 54 -6.70 -5.85 20.91
CA ARG A 54 -6.73 -4.59 21.68
C ARG A 54 -6.24 -3.42 20.80
N PRO A 55 -7.03 -2.34 20.63
CA PRO A 55 -6.69 -1.21 19.76
C PRO A 55 -5.74 -0.23 20.48
N THR A 56 -4.48 -0.61 20.62
CA THR A 56 -3.44 0.29 21.15
C THR A 56 -3.14 1.41 20.15
N ARG A 57 -2.61 2.55 20.62
CA ARG A 57 -2.25 3.69 19.74
C ARG A 57 -1.39 3.26 18.54
N GLN A 58 -0.43 2.36 18.77
CA GLN A 58 0.46 1.85 17.74
C GLN A 58 -0.27 0.95 16.73
N ARG A 59 -1.10 0.01 17.19
CA ARG A 59 -1.88 -0.86 16.29
C ARG A 59 -2.86 -0.06 15.46
N VAL A 60 -3.52 0.93 16.05
CA VAL A 60 -4.44 1.83 15.32
C VAL A 60 -3.69 2.60 14.25
N ALA A 61 -2.51 3.16 14.57
CA ALA A 61 -1.72 3.90 13.60
C ALA A 61 -1.23 3.02 12.43
N LEU A 62 -0.72 1.82 12.70
CA LEU A 62 -0.31 0.87 11.65
C LEU A 62 -1.51 0.35 10.84
N ALA A 63 -2.64 0.08 11.49
CA ALA A 63 -3.86 -0.34 10.80
C ALA A 63 -4.39 0.77 9.89
N LYS A 64 -4.28 2.05 10.28
CA LYS A 64 -4.61 3.17 9.39
C LYS A 64 -3.73 3.16 8.15
N LEU A 65 -2.41 3.02 8.29
CA LEU A 65 -1.49 2.99 7.14
C LEU A 65 -1.74 1.79 6.20
N LEU A 66 -2.09 0.64 6.77
CA LEU A 66 -2.36 -0.57 5.99
C LEU A 66 -3.67 -0.52 5.23
N PHE A 67 -4.73 -0.01 5.86
CA PHE A 67 -6.10 -0.11 5.36
C PHE A 67 -6.68 1.22 4.88
N ASP A 68 -5.82 2.21 4.65
CA ASP A 68 -6.17 3.43 3.96
C ASP A 68 -6.19 3.18 2.44
N GLY A 69 -7.38 3.22 1.85
CA GLY A 69 -7.57 3.02 0.41
C GLY A 69 -7.85 1.58 0.01
N HIS A 70 -7.18 1.13 -1.05
CA HIS A 70 -7.40 -0.16 -1.69
C HIS A 70 -6.52 -1.27 -1.10
N ASP A 71 -6.86 -2.51 -1.42
CA ASP A 71 -6.04 -3.64 -1.03
C ASP A 71 -4.63 -3.57 -1.62
N ARG A 72 -3.65 -3.99 -0.82
CA ARG A 72 -2.23 -3.83 -1.12
C ARG A 72 -1.39 -4.93 -0.49
N HIS A 73 -0.24 -5.18 -1.11
CA HIS A 73 0.82 -6.04 -0.58
C HIS A 73 1.93 -5.18 -0.01
N VAL A 74 2.30 -5.41 1.25
CA VAL A 74 3.31 -4.61 1.94
C VAL A 74 4.37 -5.50 2.53
N THR A 75 5.64 -5.14 2.39
CA THR A 75 6.69 -5.73 3.23
C THR A 75 6.77 -4.97 4.55
N ALA A 76 7.37 -5.58 5.57
CA ALA A 76 7.57 -4.91 6.85
C ALA A 76 8.46 -3.65 6.72
N GLU A 77 9.43 -3.67 5.80
CA GLU A 77 10.31 -2.55 5.51
C GLU A 77 9.54 -1.40 4.85
N GLN A 78 8.62 -1.69 3.94
CA GLN A 78 7.75 -0.69 3.32
C GLN A 78 6.87 -0.01 4.36
N LEU A 79 6.16 -0.79 5.19
CA LEU A 79 5.30 -0.24 6.23
C LEU A 79 6.10 0.52 7.30
N HIS A 80 7.31 0.06 7.63
CA HIS A 80 8.21 0.79 8.51
C HIS A 80 8.66 2.13 7.91
N GLY A 81 8.92 2.17 6.61
CA GLY A 81 9.19 3.40 5.87
C GLY A 81 8.02 4.38 5.94
N GLU A 82 6.80 3.91 5.66
CA GLU A 82 5.57 4.71 5.75
C GLU A 82 5.31 5.21 7.18
N ALA A 83 5.50 4.36 8.18
CA ALA A 83 5.43 4.75 9.58
C ALA A 83 6.42 5.87 9.92
N SER A 84 7.65 5.76 9.43
CA SER A 84 8.68 6.79 9.64
C SER A 84 8.30 8.12 8.97
N THR A 85 7.76 8.08 7.74
CA THR A 85 7.24 9.27 7.04
C THR A 85 6.07 9.91 7.78
N ALA A 86 5.24 9.12 8.47
CA ALA A 86 4.14 9.59 9.30
C ALA A 86 4.58 10.04 10.73
N ASP A 87 5.88 10.24 10.97
CA ASP A 87 6.48 10.61 12.27
C ASP A 87 6.15 9.62 13.41
N MET A 88 5.85 8.37 13.06
CA MET A 88 5.61 7.31 14.03
C MET A 88 6.93 6.63 14.41
N ARG A 89 7.34 6.78 15.67
CA ARG A 89 8.53 6.13 16.24
C ARG A 89 8.25 4.67 16.60
N VAL A 90 8.50 3.77 15.65
CA VAL A 90 8.41 2.31 15.84
C VAL A 90 9.66 1.64 15.26
N SER A 91 10.13 0.56 15.87
CA SER A 91 11.22 -0.23 15.30
C SER A 91 10.70 -1.20 14.24
N LEU A 92 11.56 -1.62 13.31
CA LEU A 92 11.24 -2.64 12.31
C LEU A 92 10.73 -3.95 12.95
N ALA A 93 11.36 -4.39 14.04
CA ALA A 93 10.91 -5.57 14.80
C ALA A 93 9.47 -5.41 15.34
N THR A 94 9.10 -4.20 15.75
CA THR A 94 7.76 -3.90 16.24
C THR A 94 6.73 -3.93 15.10
N VAL A 95 7.12 -3.48 13.89
CA VAL A 95 6.29 -3.59 12.69
C VAL A 95 6.08 -5.05 12.32
N TYR A 96 7.15 -5.85 12.24
CA TYR A 96 7.07 -7.30 12.01
C TYR A 96 6.13 -7.99 13.00
N ASN A 97 6.32 -7.78 14.29
CA ASN A 97 5.48 -8.37 15.32
C ASN A 97 4.01 -7.97 15.17
N THR A 98 3.74 -6.71 14.77
CA THR A 98 2.36 -6.25 14.55
C THR A 98 1.74 -6.90 13.32
N LEU A 99 2.50 -7.02 12.22
CA LEU A 99 2.05 -7.67 10.99
C LEU A 99 1.71 -9.14 11.24
N HIS A 100 2.56 -9.90 11.95
CA HIS A 100 2.25 -11.28 12.32
C HIS A 100 1.02 -11.39 13.22
N GLN A 101 0.86 -10.49 14.21
CA GLN A 101 -0.35 -10.46 15.05
C GLN A 101 -1.61 -10.17 14.24
N PHE A 102 -1.51 -9.33 13.19
CA PHE A 102 -2.63 -9.05 12.30
C PHE A 102 -2.95 -10.26 11.42
N THR A 103 -1.92 -10.97 10.93
CA THR A 103 -2.09 -12.25 10.21
C THR A 103 -2.74 -13.32 11.09
N GLU A 104 -2.27 -13.51 12.32
CA GLU A 104 -2.86 -14.45 13.29
C GLU A 104 -4.32 -14.12 13.61
N ALA A 105 -4.66 -12.83 13.65
CA ALA A 105 -6.03 -12.37 13.86
C ALA A 105 -6.90 -12.39 12.57
N GLY A 106 -6.36 -12.86 11.44
CA GLY A 106 -7.06 -12.96 10.17
C GLY A 106 -7.32 -11.62 9.46
N LEU A 107 -6.59 -10.56 9.84
CA LEU A 107 -6.68 -9.25 9.20
C LEU A 107 -5.76 -9.11 7.98
N LEU A 108 -4.73 -9.94 7.89
CA LEU A 108 -3.78 -9.97 6.79
C LEU A 108 -3.53 -11.41 6.37
N ARG A 109 -3.06 -11.60 5.13
CA ARG A 109 -2.53 -12.86 4.65
C ARG A 109 -1.03 -12.69 4.40
N GLU A 110 -0.23 -13.60 4.94
CA GLU A 110 1.21 -13.63 4.63
C GLU A 110 1.47 -14.46 3.36
N VAL A 111 2.21 -13.85 2.44
CA VAL A 111 2.70 -14.44 1.20
C VAL A 111 4.22 -14.45 1.26
N VAL A 112 4.79 -15.65 1.44
CA VAL A 112 6.24 -15.84 1.48
C VAL A 112 6.73 -16.11 0.07
N VAL A 113 7.48 -15.16 -0.50
CA VAL A 113 8.01 -15.29 -1.86
C VAL A 113 9.34 -16.04 -1.84
N GLU A 114 10.24 -15.68 -0.93
CA GLU A 114 11.56 -16.30 -0.77
C GLU A 114 12.03 -16.20 0.69
N ALA A 115 13.13 -16.87 1.01
CA ALA A 115 13.70 -16.83 2.35
C ALA A 115 14.04 -15.38 2.74
N GLY A 116 13.38 -14.88 3.79
CA GLY A 116 13.58 -13.52 4.30
C GLY A 116 12.76 -12.43 3.60
N ARG A 117 11.86 -12.77 2.67
CA ARG A 117 10.96 -11.80 2.03
C ARG A 117 9.50 -12.26 2.07
N SER A 118 8.77 -11.65 2.99
CA SER A 118 7.31 -11.83 3.15
C SER A 118 6.57 -10.56 2.72
N TYR A 119 5.47 -10.76 2.02
CA TYR A 119 4.46 -9.74 1.76
C TYR A 119 3.26 -9.99 2.66
N PHE A 120 2.73 -8.93 3.23
CA PHE A 120 1.50 -8.95 3.99
C PHE A 120 0.41 -8.30 3.14
N ASP A 121 -0.58 -9.12 2.80
CA ASP A 121 -1.69 -8.78 1.93
C ASP A 121 -2.90 -8.38 2.77
N THR A 122 -3.50 -7.23 2.46
CA THR A 122 -4.73 -6.77 3.11
C THR A 122 -5.97 -7.46 2.55
N ASN A 123 -5.88 -7.98 1.32
CA ASN A 123 -6.88 -8.89 0.79
C ASN A 123 -6.64 -10.27 1.42
N VAL A 124 -7.62 -10.73 2.20
CA VAL A 124 -7.56 -12.05 2.88
C VAL A 124 -8.37 -13.13 2.17
N SER A 125 -8.94 -12.82 0.99
CA SER A 125 -9.67 -13.79 0.19
C SER A 125 -8.74 -14.82 -0.44
N ASP A 126 -9.34 -15.86 -1.02
CA ASP A 126 -8.60 -16.88 -1.76
C ASP A 126 -8.24 -16.37 -3.15
N HIS A 127 -7.03 -15.83 -3.29
CA HIS A 127 -6.42 -15.45 -4.56
C HIS A 127 -4.96 -15.92 -4.67
N HIS A 128 -4.38 -15.68 -5.85
CA HIS A 128 -3.03 -16.05 -6.25
C HIS A 128 -2.25 -14.81 -6.69
N HIS A 129 -0.93 -14.92 -6.88
CA HIS A 129 -0.08 -13.75 -7.11
C HIS A 129 0.86 -13.90 -8.31
N PHE A 130 1.07 -12.81 -9.04
CA PHE A 130 2.26 -12.64 -9.87
C PHE A 130 3.37 -11.97 -9.06
N PHE A 131 4.59 -12.48 -9.17
CA PHE A 131 5.79 -11.88 -8.58
C PHE A 131 6.78 -11.46 -9.66
N PHE A 132 7.11 -10.18 -9.72
CA PHE A 132 8.08 -9.63 -10.66
C PHE A 132 9.48 -9.67 -10.07
N GLU A 133 10.36 -10.51 -10.60
CA GLU A 133 11.70 -10.70 -10.05
C GLU A 133 12.58 -9.44 -10.22
N GLY A 134 12.37 -8.68 -11.30
CA GLY A 134 13.18 -7.49 -11.61
C GLY A 134 12.99 -6.33 -10.62
N ASN A 135 11.83 -6.21 -9.97
CA ASN A 135 11.53 -5.09 -9.05
C ASN A 135 10.95 -5.54 -7.70
N GLY A 136 10.68 -6.83 -7.51
CA GLY A 136 10.06 -7.37 -6.31
C GLY A 136 8.61 -6.90 -6.10
N HIS A 137 7.87 -6.59 -7.14
CA HIS A 137 6.45 -6.24 -7.02
C HIS A 137 5.60 -7.52 -6.97
N LEU A 138 4.58 -7.52 -6.11
CA LEU A 138 3.58 -8.59 -6.00
C LEU A 138 2.23 -8.02 -6.42
N ILE A 139 1.51 -8.68 -7.32
CA ILE A 139 0.15 -8.28 -7.71
C ILE A 139 -0.80 -9.48 -7.67
N ASP A 140 -2.08 -9.22 -7.45
CA ASP A 140 -3.12 -10.25 -7.46
C ASP A 140 -3.38 -10.74 -8.89
N ILE A 141 -3.57 -12.06 -9.01
CA ILE A 141 -4.14 -12.70 -10.18
C ILE A 141 -5.68 -12.60 -10.06
N PRO A 142 -6.39 -12.11 -11.09
CA PRO A 142 -7.85 -12.15 -11.09
C PRO A 142 -8.37 -13.56 -10.79
N GLY A 143 -9.32 -13.68 -9.86
CA GLY A 143 -9.72 -14.98 -9.29
C GLY A 143 -10.27 -15.99 -10.30
N ASP A 144 -10.77 -15.54 -11.45
CA ASP A 144 -11.27 -16.38 -12.54
C ASP A 144 -10.19 -16.72 -13.59
N ALA A 145 -9.01 -16.10 -13.52
CA ALA A 145 -7.94 -16.28 -14.50
C ALA A 145 -7.10 -17.54 -14.29
N LEU A 146 -7.20 -18.19 -13.12
CA LEU A 146 -6.40 -19.37 -12.78
C LEU A 146 -7.25 -20.44 -12.09
N ALA A 147 -7.29 -21.64 -12.69
CA ALA A 147 -7.87 -22.83 -12.08
C ALA A 147 -6.76 -23.81 -11.72
N VAL A 148 -6.63 -24.12 -10.43
CA VAL A 148 -5.76 -25.21 -9.95
C VAL A 148 -6.57 -26.50 -9.93
N SER A 149 -6.10 -27.52 -10.65
CA SER A 149 -6.75 -28.83 -10.72
C SER A 149 -5.73 -29.95 -10.48
N GLY A 150 -6.22 -31.13 -10.08
CA GLY A 150 -5.37 -32.30 -9.85
C GLY A 150 -4.52 -32.23 -8.58
N LEU A 151 -5.03 -31.61 -7.51
CA LEU A 151 -4.36 -31.65 -6.21
C LEU A 151 -4.28 -33.09 -5.69
N PRO A 152 -3.13 -33.51 -5.13
CA PRO A 152 -2.98 -34.84 -4.56
C PRO A 152 -3.82 -34.97 -3.28
N ASP A 153 -4.15 -36.21 -2.92
CA ASP A 153 -4.74 -36.48 -1.62
C ASP A 153 -3.78 -36.09 -0.50
N ALA A 154 -4.32 -35.46 0.55
CA ALA A 154 -3.56 -35.21 1.75
C ALA A 154 -3.14 -36.54 2.39
N PRO A 155 -1.89 -36.68 2.88
CA PRO A 155 -1.46 -37.87 3.62
C PRO A 155 -2.42 -38.24 4.75
N ALA A 156 -2.49 -39.54 5.09
CA ALA A 156 -3.41 -40.04 6.11
C ALA A 156 -3.32 -39.24 7.42
N GLY A 157 -4.48 -38.81 7.93
CA GLY A 157 -4.58 -38.00 9.16
C GLY A 157 -4.33 -36.50 8.96
N THR A 158 -4.16 -36.02 7.73
CA THR A 158 -3.93 -34.60 7.43
C THR A 158 -5.00 -34.03 6.50
N ARG A 159 -5.02 -32.70 6.35
CA ARG A 159 -5.87 -31.99 5.38
C ARG A 159 -5.07 -30.91 4.68
N VAL A 160 -5.39 -30.62 3.42
CA VAL A 160 -4.86 -29.44 2.73
C VAL A 160 -5.39 -28.20 3.45
N ALA A 161 -4.50 -27.42 4.05
CA ALA A 161 -4.89 -26.19 4.76
C ALA A 161 -5.10 -25.02 3.80
N ARG A 162 -4.27 -24.92 2.76
CA ARG A 162 -4.26 -23.84 1.76
C ARG A 162 -3.45 -24.28 0.54
N VAL A 163 -3.74 -23.69 -0.62
CA VAL A 163 -2.88 -23.77 -1.82
C VAL A 163 -2.55 -22.34 -2.25
N ASP A 164 -1.26 -22.02 -2.23
CA ASP A 164 -0.75 -20.73 -2.70
C ASP A 164 -0.06 -20.93 -4.05
N VAL A 165 -0.48 -20.18 -5.07
CA VAL A 165 0.20 -20.16 -6.36
C VAL A 165 0.86 -18.80 -6.54
N ILE A 166 2.16 -18.81 -6.79
CA ILE A 166 2.95 -17.64 -7.13
C ILE A 166 3.56 -17.88 -8.52
N ILE A 167 3.18 -17.06 -9.49
CA ILE A 167 3.75 -17.08 -10.84
C ILE A 167 4.88 -16.04 -10.90
N ARG A 168 6.11 -16.50 -11.11
CA ARG A 168 7.29 -15.64 -11.18
C ARG A 168 7.50 -15.13 -12.60
N LEU A 169 7.64 -13.81 -12.73
CA LEU A 169 7.85 -13.10 -13.97
C LEU A 169 9.26 -12.52 -13.97
N SER A 170 10.08 -12.96 -14.92
CA SER A 170 11.36 -12.34 -15.25
C SER A 170 11.20 -11.53 -16.54
N ASP A 171 11.97 -10.45 -16.68
CA ASP A 171 12.00 -9.72 -17.95
C ASP A 171 12.43 -10.67 -19.08
N GLY A 172 11.69 -10.65 -20.19
CA GLY A 172 11.97 -11.49 -21.34
C GLY A 172 13.28 -11.05 -22.00
N ASN A 173 14.24 -11.97 -22.09
CA ASN A 173 15.46 -11.78 -22.89
C ASN A 173 15.23 -12.21 -24.34
#